data_AF-A0AAW2FM45-F1
#
_entry.id   AF-A0AAW2FM45-F1
#
_cell.length_a   1.000
_cell.length_b   1.000
_cell.length_c   1.000
_cell.angle_alpha   90.00
_cell.angle_beta   90.00
_cell.angle_gamma   90.00
#
_symmetry.space_group_name_H-M   'P 1'
#
loop_
_entity.id
_entity.type
_entity.pdbx_description
1 polymer ?
#
loop_
_entity_poly.entity_id
_entity_poly.type
_entity_poly.pdbx_seq_one_letter_code
_entity_poly.pdbx_strand_id
1 'polypeptide(L)'
;MKFALVMLAFMAAASAKIEIPNFGRGELYKDIQDFLDLIPVERLLEITLEYYAGDAEFQNLVRYLQSEKFKELVQEVENLSEIEELMNYIHDAGIDIYKIVNMMNEALGLPPLTPPSRFIRKRISGGIRGYVDDILAVLPRQQLQDLYDEKLKTSKAFADFIAQLESENFQQIVNKVYNHPTVQELLVHARNAGIDLIAIKDLLEILWGIKIPTY
;
A
#
# COMPACT_ATOMS: atom_id res chain seq x y z
N MET A 1 -5.14 -0.87 -2.01
CA MET A 1 -4.46 -2.18 -1.81
C MET A 1 -2.98 -2.19 -2.08
N LYS A 2 -2.47 -1.36 -3.01
CA LYS A 2 -1.02 -1.18 -3.07
C LYS A 2 -0.53 -0.75 -1.69
N PHE A 3 -1.17 0.17 -0.97
CA PHE A 3 -0.77 0.45 0.43
C PHE A 3 -1.21 -0.51 1.53
N ALA A 4 -2.21 -1.38 1.37
CA ALA A 4 -2.46 -2.42 2.38
C ALA A 4 -1.43 -3.56 2.24
N LEU A 5 -0.98 -3.83 1.01
CA LEU A 5 0.09 -4.76 0.67
C LEU A 5 1.48 -4.14 0.84
N VAL A 6 1.66 -2.85 0.56
CA VAL A 6 2.86 -2.04 0.88
C VAL A 6 2.91 -1.88 2.38
N MET A 7 1.82 -1.63 3.12
CA MET A 7 1.84 -1.64 4.58
C MET A 7 2.11 -3.04 5.12
N LEU A 8 1.50 -4.10 4.58
CA LEU A 8 1.85 -5.47 4.97
C LEU A 8 3.31 -5.81 4.66
N ALA A 9 3.85 -5.36 3.54
CA ALA A 9 5.25 -5.53 3.14
C ALA A 9 6.20 -4.63 3.95
N PHE A 10 5.81 -3.40 4.27
CA PHE A 10 6.52 -2.46 5.15
C PHE A 10 6.45 -2.93 6.59
N MET A 11 5.38 -3.61 7.01
CA MET A 11 5.24 -4.19 8.34
C MET A 11 5.98 -5.50 8.43
N ALA A 12 6.03 -6.30 7.37
CA ALA A 12 6.94 -7.44 7.26
C ALA A 12 8.41 -6.95 7.33
N ALA A 13 8.75 -5.86 6.63
CA ALA A 13 10.07 -5.24 6.67
C ALA A 13 10.38 -4.61 8.05
N ALA A 14 9.43 -3.90 8.66
CA ALA A 14 9.56 -3.32 10.01
C ALA A 14 9.69 -4.41 11.08
N SER A 15 8.98 -5.53 10.95
CA SER A 15 9.13 -6.70 11.83
C SER A 15 10.50 -7.38 11.69
N ALA A 16 11.17 -7.20 10.54
CA ALA A 16 12.52 -7.68 10.28
C ALA A 16 13.62 -6.70 10.73
N LYS A 17 13.28 -5.58 11.40
CA LYS A 17 14.20 -4.44 11.67
C LYS A 17 14.85 -3.88 10.41
N ILE A 18 14.13 -3.86 9.28
CA ILE A 18 14.56 -3.12 8.10
C ILE A 18 14.22 -1.65 8.37
N GLU A 19 15.24 -0.84 8.64
CA GLU A 19 15.09 0.63 8.62
C GLU A 19 14.49 1.00 7.27
N ILE A 20 13.39 1.76 7.26
CA ILE A 20 12.82 2.29 6.01
C ILE A 20 13.93 3.11 5.36
N PRO A 21 14.49 2.66 4.23
CA PRO A 21 15.57 3.38 3.58
C PRO A 21 15.02 4.73 3.11
N ASN A 22 15.89 5.74 2.99
CA ASN A 22 15.51 6.97 2.31
C ASN A 22 14.90 6.63 0.93
N PHE A 23 13.62 6.93 0.76
CA PHE A 23 12.80 6.56 -0.39
C PHE A 23 12.48 7.77 -1.27
N GLY A 24 13.25 8.86 -1.18
CA GLY A 24 13.01 10.03 -2.01
C GLY A 24 14.16 11.01 -2.01
N ARG A 25 13.93 12.18 -2.63
CA ARG A 25 14.91 13.26 -2.70
C ARG A 25 14.22 14.58 -2.36
N GLY A 26 14.98 15.52 -1.78
CA GLY A 26 14.48 16.88 -1.53
C GLY A 26 13.44 16.96 -0.40
N GLU A 27 12.62 18.01 -0.45
CA GLU A 27 11.64 18.32 0.61
C GLU A 27 10.46 17.35 0.63
N LEU A 28 10.03 16.82 -0.53
CA LEU A 28 8.91 15.88 -0.60
C LEU A 28 9.14 14.62 0.23
N TYR A 29 10.38 14.09 0.25
CA TYR A 29 10.71 12.95 1.10
C TYR A 29 10.44 13.24 2.58
N LYS A 30 10.81 14.44 3.05
CA LYS A 30 10.59 14.84 4.44
C LYS A 30 9.10 14.97 4.73
N ASP A 31 8.36 15.58 3.81
CA ASP A 31 6.91 15.70 3.96
C ASP A 31 6.23 14.34 4.04
N ILE A 32 6.61 13.37 3.20
CA ILE A 32 6.07 12.01 3.27
C ILE A 32 6.51 11.30 4.55
N GLN A 33 7.77 11.50 5.00
CA GLN A 33 8.26 10.95 6.26
C GLN A 33 7.40 11.41 7.45
N ASP A 34 6.99 12.69 7.49
CA ASP A 34 6.13 13.21 8.55
C ASP A 34 4.78 12.46 8.62
N PHE A 35 4.22 12.01 7.49
CA PHE A 35 3.03 11.13 7.50
C PHE A 35 3.34 9.74 8.02
N LEU A 36 4.48 9.17 7.62
CA LEU A 36 4.89 7.83 8.06
C LEU A 36 5.12 7.79 9.59
N ASP A 37 5.65 8.87 10.15
CA ASP A 37 5.90 9.01 11.59
C ASP A 37 4.60 9.05 12.42
N LEU A 38 3.46 9.43 11.81
CA LEU A 38 2.14 9.35 12.44
C LEU A 38 1.54 7.94 12.41
N ILE A 39 2.06 7.03 11.60
CA ILE A 39 1.51 5.68 11.47
C ILE A 39 1.91 4.86 12.72
N PRO A 40 0.96 4.29 13.48
CA PRO A 40 1.28 3.49 14.67
C PRO A 40 1.72 2.08 14.25
N VAL A 41 2.93 1.96 13.69
CA VAL A 41 3.45 0.74 13.05
C VAL A 41 3.37 -0.48 13.97
N GLU A 42 3.71 -0.34 15.25
CA GLU A 42 3.64 -1.44 16.21
C GLU A 42 2.21 -1.95 16.37
N ARG A 43 1.24 -1.03 16.41
CA ARG A 43 -0.17 -1.38 16.57
C ARG A 43 -0.73 -2.07 15.32
N LEU A 44 -0.31 -1.62 14.14
CA LEU A 44 -0.67 -2.27 12.88
C LEU A 44 -0.09 -3.70 12.82
N LEU A 45 1.17 -3.86 13.22
CA LEU A 45 1.84 -5.17 13.28
C LEU A 45 1.11 -6.12 14.24
N GLU A 46 0.69 -5.65 15.41
CA GLU A 46 -0.12 -6.45 16.34
C GLU A 46 -1.41 -6.95 15.69
N ILE A 47 -2.17 -6.08 15.03
CA ILE A 47 -3.41 -6.44 14.33
C ILE A 47 -3.14 -7.49 13.27
N THR A 48 -2.12 -7.28 12.42
CA THR A 48 -1.75 -8.23 11.37
C THR A 48 -1.37 -9.60 11.92
N LEU A 49 -0.63 -9.65 13.02
CA LEU A 49 -0.24 -10.92 13.63
C LEU A 49 -1.45 -11.65 14.24
N GLU A 50 -2.42 -10.92 14.81
CA GLU A 50 -3.68 -11.50 15.27
C GLU A 50 -4.48 -12.11 14.11
N TYR A 51 -4.59 -11.41 12.99
CA TYR A 51 -5.24 -11.92 11.78
C TYR A 51 -4.49 -13.11 11.18
N TYR A 52 -3.16 -13.04 11.08
CA TYR A 52 -2.34 -14.14 10.59
C TYR A 52 -2.48 -15.41 11.44
N ALA A 53 -2.57 -15.26 12.77
CA ALA A 53 -2.69 -16.39 13.68
C ALA A 53 -4.12 -16.97 13.73
N GLY A 54 -5.15 -16.14 13.52
CA GLY A 54 -6.54 -16.48 13.86
C GLY A 54 -7.53 -16.52 12.70
N ASP A 55 -7.21 -15.97 11.54
CA ASP A 55 -8.18 -15.77 10.46
C ASP A 55 -7.82 -16.55 9.19
N ALA A 56 -8.68 -17.51 8.83
CA ALA A 56 -8.45 -18.39 7.68
C ALA A 56 -8.52 -17.66 6.34
N GLU A 57 -9.37 -16.64 6.21
CA GLU A 57 -9.50 -15.84 4.99
C GLU A 57 -8.22 -15.02 4.78
N PHE A 58 -7.72 -14.41 5.85
CA PHE A 58 -6.45 -13.68 5.84
C PHE A 58 -5.24 -14.59 5.56
N GLN A 59 -5.20 -15.79 6.14
CA GLN A 59 -4.16 -16.77 5.82
C GLN A 59 -4.19 -17.19 4.34
N ASN A 60 -5.37 -17.34 3.75
CA ASN A 60 -5.53 -17.63 2.31
C ASN A 60 -5.00 -16.47 1.46
N LEU A 61 -5.30 -15.23 1.84
CA LEU A 61 -4.74 -14.04 1.22
C LEU A 61 -3.22 -14.06 1.24
N VAL A 62 -2.60 -14.29 2.41
CA VAL A 62 -1.13 -14.36 2.53
C VAL A 62 -0.54 -15.44 1.62
N ARG A 63 -1.15 -16.64 1.58
CA ARG A 63 -0.69 -17.72 0.69
C ARG A 63 -0.81 -17.37 -0.80
N TYR A 64 -1.87 -16.68 -1.19
CA TYR A 64 -2.04 -16.23 -2.57
C TYR A 64 -0.96 -15.21 -2.96
N LEU A 65 -0.69 -14.22 -2.11
CA LEU A 65 0.33 -13.19 -2.34
C LEU A 65 1.75 -13.79 -2.44
N GLN A 66 2.00 -14.91 -1.77
CA GLN A 66 3.28 -15.62 -1.83
C GLN A 66 3.37 -16.60 -3.01
N SER A 67 2.28 -16.83 -3.75
CA SER A 67 2.24 -17.81 -4.82
C SER A 67 3.04 -17.36 -6.05
N GLU A 68 3.65 -18.32 -6.75
CA GLU A 68 4.38 -18.04 -7.99
C GLU A 68 3.48 -17.40 -9.05
N LYS A 69 2.21 -17.83 -9.15
CA LYS A 69 1.25 -17.20 -10.07
C LYS A 69 1.03 -15.71 -9.76
N PHE A 70 1.01 -15.31 -8.48
CA PHE A 70 0.91 -13.89 -8.14
C PHE A 70 2.18 -13.13 -8.52
N LYS A 71 3.35 -13.69 -8.25
CA LYS A 71 4.64 -13.08 -8.62
C LYS A 71 4.80 -12.92 -10.13
N GLU A 72 4.43 -13.93 -10.90
CA GLU A 72 4.41 -13.89 -12.38
C GLU A 72 3.50 -12.77 -12.88
N LEU A 73 2.27 -12.67 -12.37
CA LEU A 73 1.33 -11.62 -12.74
C LEU A 73 1.85 -10.22 -12.36
N VAL A 74 2.50 -10.07 -11.20
CA VAL A 74 3.12 -8.80 -10.80
C VAL A 74 4.26 -8.44 -11.76
N GLN A 75 5.13 -9.38 -12.09
CA GLN A 75 6.24 -9.16 -13.01
C GLN A 75 5.75 -8.79 -14.42
N GLU A 76 4.69 -9.45 -14.91
CA GLU A 76 4.07 -9.09 -16.19
C GLU A 76 3.52 -7.66 -16.17
N VAL A 77 2.90 -7.23 -15.06
CA VAL A 77 2.42 -5.85 -14.88
C VAL A 77 3.59 -4.87 -14.79
N GLU A 78 4.65 -5.17 -14.04
CA GLU A 78 5.83 -4.30 -13.91
C GLU A 78 6.54 -4.03 -15.25
N ASN A 79 6.47 -4.98 -16.19
CA ASN A 79 7.07 -4.86 -17.52
C ASN A 79 6.20 -4.08 -18.52
N LEU A 80 5.02 -3.58 -18.13
CA LEU A 80 4.17 -2.78 -19.00
C LEU A 80 4.70 -1.36 -19.14
N SER A 81 4.66 -0.81 -20.36
CA SER A 81 5.11 0.56 -20.61
C SER A 81 4.25 1.59 -19.90
N GLU A 82 2.96 1.33 -19.66
CA GLU A 82 2.09 2.20 -18.87
C GLU A 82 2.44 2.19 -17.39
N ILE A 83 2.99 1.07 -16.89
CA ILE A 83 3.47 0.96 -15.51
C ILE A 83 4.83 1.64 -15.38
N GLU A 84 5.71 1.50 -16.35
CA GLU A 84 6.94 2.29 -16.44
C GLU A 84 6.63 3.79 -16.50
N GLU A 85 5.66 4.21 -17.32
CA GLU A 85 5.18 5.60 -17.42
C GLU A 85 4.69 6.10 -16.05
N LEU A 86 3.89 5.29 -15.34
CA LEU A 86 3.40 5.60 -13.99
C LEU A 86 4.55 5.72 -12.97
N MET A 87 5.50 4.78 -12.99
CA MET A 87 6.63 4.77 -12.07
C MET A 87 7.56 5.96 -12.31
N ASN A 88 7.89 6.26 -13.57
CA ASN A 88 8.70 7.43 -13.91
C ASN A 88 7.99 8.72 -13.48
N TYR A 89 6.68 8.82 -13.67
CA TYR A 89 5.93 9.99 -13.26
C TYR A 89 6.00 10.24 -11.74
N ILE A 90 5.90 9.19 -10.93
CA ILE A 90 6.05 9.26 -9.47
C ILE A 90 7.52 9.51 -9.08
N HIS A 91 8.47 8.94 -9.82
CA HIS A 91 9.90 9.16 -9.63
C HIS A 91 10.31 10.61 -9.81
N ASP A 92 9.87 11.21 -10.90
CA ASP A 92 10.15 12.59 -11.25
C ASP A 92 9.49 13.57 -10.27
N ALA A 93 8.40 13.15 -9.62
CA ALA A 93 7.79 13.91 -8.54
C ALA A 93 8.65 13.95 -7.25
N GLY A 94 9.71 13.12 -7.15
CA GLY A 94 10.65 13.11 -6.03
C GLY A 94 10.57 11.88 -5.12
N ILE A 95 9.73 10.90 -5.47
CA ILE A 95 9.57 9.63 -4.74
C ILE A 95 10.40 8.54 -5.41
N ASP A 96 11.30 7.89 -4.69
CA ASP A 96 12.05 6.73 -5.16
C ASP A 96 11.17 5.46 -5.20
N ILE A 97 10.16 5.49 -6.07
CA ILE A 97 9.14 4.44 -6.19
C ILE A 97 9.73 3.09 -6.61
N TYR A 98 10.80 3.10 -7.40
CA TYR A 98 11.53 1.89 -7.78
C TYR A 98 12.15 1.19 -6.57
N LYS A 99 12.70 1.97 -5.62
CA LYS A 99 13.22 1.43 -4.37
C LYS A 99 12.12 0.83 -3.50
N ILE A 100 10.97 1.51 -3.41
CA ILE A 100 9.79 1.03 -2.68
C ILE A 100 9.29 -0.30 -3.28
N VAL A 101 9.15 -0.37 -4.60
CA VAL A 101 8.71 -1.58 -5.32
C VAL A 101 9.71 -2.72 -5.12
N ASN A 102 11.01 -2.47 -5.20
CA ASN A 102 12.03 -3.50 -4.97
C ASN A 102 12.00 -4.04 -3.53
N MET A 103 11.84 -3.18 -2.52
CA MET A 103 11.66 -3.63 -1.14
C MET A 103 10.41 -4.50 -0.98
N MET A 104 9.32 -4.17 -1.68
CA MET A 104 8.13 -5.01 -1.69
C MET A 104 8.38 -6.36 -2.37
N ASN A 105 9.08 -6.38 -3.49
CA ASN A 105 9.40 -7.61 -4.21
C ASN A 105 10.29 -8.52 -3.36
N GLU A 106 11.26 -7.97 -2.64
CA GLU A 106 12.05 -8.70 -1.63
C GLU A 106 11.15 -9.23 -0.49
N ALA A 107 10.25 -8.38 0.02
CA ALA A 107 9.27 -8.74 1.04
C ALA A 107 8.13 -9.66 0.53
N LEU A 108 8.11 -10.06 -0.74
CA LEU A 108 7.26 -11.14 -1.24
C LEU A 108 8.01 -12.49 -1.30
N GLY A 109 9.30 -12.51 -0.92
CA GLY A 109 10.14 -13.68 -0.71
C GLY A 109 10.43 -14.00 0.77
N LEU A 110 9.44 -13.86 1.67
CA LEU A 110 9.66 -13.81 3.13
C LEU A 110 10.07 -15.14 3.81
N PRO A 111 11.02 -15.11 4.76
CA PRO A 111 11.22 -16.15 5.79
C PRO A 111 10.11 -16.13 6.87
N PRO A 112 9.97 -17.20 7.70
CA PRO A 112 8.85 -17.34 8.61
C PRO A 112 8.82 -16.28 9.72
N LEU A 113 7.64 -15.68 9.91
CA LEU A 113 7.33 -14.79 11.04
C LEU A 113 7.42 -15.54 12.36
N THR A 114 8.19 -15.02 13.32
CA THR A 114 8.19 -15.50 14.70
C THR A 114 7.24 -14.63 15.53
N PRO A 115 6.20 -15.21 16.15
CA PRO A 115 5.23 -14.42 16.88
C PRO A 115 5.85 -13.72 18.11
N PRO A 116 5.44 -12.49 18.44
CA PRO A 116 5.81 -11.84 19.69
C PRO A 116 5.25 -12.63 20.88
N SER A 117 6.01 -12.64 21.98
CA SER A 117 5.80 -13.46 23.17
C SER A 117 4.58 -13.10 24.02
N ARG A 118 3.76 -12.11 23.61
CA ARG A 118 2.49 -11.75 24.25
C ARG A 118 1.38 -11.58 23.21
N PHE A 119 0.60 -12.64 23.03
CA PHE A 119 -0.71 -12.57 22.38
C PHE A 119 -1.76 -12.12 23.38
N ILE A 120 -2.13 -10.84 23.35
CA ILE A 120 -3.40 -10.41 23.93
C ILE A 120 -4.43 -10.59 22.82
N ARG A 121 -5.33 -11.58 22.93
CA ARG A 121 -6.44 -11.72 21.98
C ARG A 121 -7.34 -10.50 22.07
N LYS A 122 -7.12 -9.47 21.24
CA LYS A 122 -8.22 -8.59 20.86
C LYS A 122 -9.12 -9.35 19.90
N ARG A 123 -10.40 -8.98 19.88
CA ARG A 123 -11.37 -9.55 18.94
C ARG A 123 -11.10 -8.90 17.60
N ILE A 124 -10.43 -9.62 16.69
CA ILE A 124 -10.38 -9.26 15.28
C ILE A 124 -11.80 -9.22 14.73
N SER A 125 -12.08 -8.26 13.85
CA SER A 125 -13.40 -8.12 13.20
C SER A 125 -13.70 -9.25 12.20
N GLY A 126 -12.65 -10.00 11.79
CA GLY A 126 -12.73 -11.18 10.92
C GLY A 126 -12.77 -10.85 9.43
N GLY A 127 -12.18 -11.73 8.61
CA GLY A 127 -12.09 -11.60 7.16
C GLY A 127 -11.20 -10.45 6.68
N ILE A 128 -11.01 -10.33 5.36
CA ILE A 128 -10.16 -9.28 4.76
C ILE A 128 -10.75 -7.89 5.01
N ARG A 129 -12.08 -7.78 4.97
CA ARG A 129 -12.77 -6.51 5.26
C ARG A 129 -12.58 -6.08 6.71
N GLY A 130 -12.74 -6.99 7.67
CA GLY A 130 -12.48 -6.68 9.07
C GLY A 130 -11.04 -6.28 9.32
N TYR A 131 -10.07 -6.89 8.63
CA TYR A 131 -8.67 -6.47 8.72
C TYR A 131 -8.49 -5.02 8.29
N VAL A 132 -9.11 -4.61 7.18
CA VAL A 132 -9.09 -3.22 6.73
C VAL A 132 -9.74 -2.29 7.75
N ASP A 133 -10.91 -2.66 8.29
CA ASP A 133 -11.62 -1.87 9.29
C ASP A 133 -10.80 -1.69 10.57
N ASP A 134 -10.14 -2.76 11.05
CA ASP A 134 -9.32 -2.74 12.26
C ASP A 134 -8.05 -1.90 12.08
N ILE A 135 -7.42 -1.94 10.89
CA ILE A 135 -6.31 -1.06 10.52
C ILE A 135 -6.78 0.40 10.45
N LEU A 136 -7.88 0.67 9.75
CA LEU A 136 -8.44 2.03 9.62
C LEU A 136 -8.85 2.64 10.96
N ALA A 137 -9.26 1.81 11.92
CA ALA A 137 -9.67 2.23 13.25
C ALA A 137 -8.51 2.72 14.13
N VAL A 138 -7.27 2.27 13.87
CA VAL A 138 -6.10 2.68 14.66
C VAL A 138 -5.30 3.82 14.02
N LEU A 139 -5.50 4.10 12.74
CA LEU A 139 -4.85 5.24 12.09
C LEU A 139 -5.34 6.56 12.70
N PRO A 140 -4.45 7.51 13.00
CA PRO A 140 -4.83 8.80 13.57
C PRO A 140 -5.39 9.72 12.45
N ARG A 141 -6.59 9.39 11.95
CA ARG A 141 -7.20 10.03 10.78
C ARG A 141 -7.20 11.55 10.83
N GLN A 142 -7.55 12.14 11.97
CA GLN A 142 -7.55 13.59 12.13
C GLN A 142 -6.15 14.18 12.01
N GLN A 143 -5.13 13.57 12.64
CA GLN A 143 -3.76 14.08 12.58
C GLN A 143 -3.18 13.96 11.16
N LEU A 144 -3.48 12.85 10.48
CA LEU A 144 -3.11 12.67 9.07
C LEU A 144 -3.77 13.73 8.18
N GLN A 145 -5.03 14.07 8.44
CA GLN A 145 -5.77 15.07 7.68
C GLN A 145 -5.30 16.49 7.98
N ASP A 146 -5.03 16.80 9.25
CA ASP A 146 -4.44 18.07 9.68
C ASP A 146 -3.05 18.28 9.04
N LEU A 147 -2.22 17.23 9.04
CA LEU A 147 -0.91 17.24 8.39
C LEU A 147 -1.04 17.42 6.88
N TYR A 148 -2.01 16.76 6.24
CA TYR A 148 -2.30 16.95 4.81
C TYR A 148 -2.65 18.41 4.47
N ASP A 149 -3.59 19.00 5.21
CA ASP A 149 -4.01 20.38 5.02
C ASP A 149 -2.90 21.39 5.33
N GLU A 150 -2.02 21.07 6.29
CA GLU A 150 -0.83 21.85 6.59
C GLU A 150 0.16 21.78 5.43
N LYS A 151 0.57 20.58 5.01
CA LYS A 151 1.58 20.37 3.96
C LYS A 151 1.15 20.97 2.62
N LEU A 152 -0.14 20.92 2.29
CA LEU A 152 -0.67 21.60 1.10
C LEU A 152 -0.46 23.12 1.11
N LYS A 153 -0.42 23.75 2.29
CA LYS A 153 -0.24 25.21 2.44
C LYS A 153 1.21 25.60 2.64
N THR A 154 1.99 24.76 3.31
CA THR A 154 3.34 25.10 3.81
C THR A 154 4.46 24.50 2.98
N SER A 155 4.24 23.38 2.30
CA SER A 155 5.22 22.73 1.45
C SER A 155 4.85 22.85 -0.02
N LYS A 156 5.66 23.60 -0.77
CA LYS A 156 5.53 23.65 -2.23
C LYS A 156 5.76 22.28 -2.87
N ALA A 157 6.73 21.51 -2.38
CA ALA A 157 7.04 20.19 -2.91
C ALA A 157 5.85 19.22 -2.74
N PHE A 158 5.20 19.25 -1.58
CA PHE A 158 4.00 18.45 -1.34
C PHE A 158 2.80 18.94 -2.16
N ALA A 159 2.57 20.25 -2.21
CA ALA A 159 1.48 20.81 -3.02
C ALA A 159 1.63 20.50 -4.51
N ASP A 160 2.84 20.61 -5.06
CA ASP A 160 3.15 20.25 -6.45
C ASP A 160 2.94 18.74 -6.68
N PHE A 161 3.34 17.89 -5.73
CA PHE A 161 3.10 16.45 -5.77
C PHE A 161 1.61 16.12 -5.80
N ILE A 162 0.80 16.72 -4.93
CA ILE A 162 -0.66 16.50 -4.93
C ILE A 162 -1.28 17.02 -6.23
N ALA A 163 -0.92 18.20 -6.70
CA ALA A 163 -1.40 18.73 -7.98
C ALA A 163 -1.03 17.81 -9.16
N GLN A 164 0.14 17.18 -9.09
CA GLN A 164 0.60 16.19 -10.06
C GLN A 164 -0.26 14.91 -10.02
N LEU A 165 -0.59 14.39 -8.83
CA LEU A 165 -1.50 13.25 -8.65
C LEU A 165 -2.94 13.56 -9.10
N GLU A 166 -3.39 14.79 -8.94
CA GLU A 166 -4.73 15.22 -9.36
C GLU A 166 -4.82 15.58 -10.86
N SER A 167 -3.69 15.56 -11.56
CA SER A 167 -3.64 15.99 -12.97
C SER A 167 -4.37 15.03 -13.91
N GLU A 168 -4.91 15.57 -15.00
CA GLU A 168 -5.52 14.75 -16.06
C GLU A 168 -4.53 13.76 -16.67
N ASN A 169 -3.26 14.14 -16.78
CA ASN A 169 -2.21 13.26 -17.30
C ASN A 169 -2.01 12.04 -16.39
N PHE A 170 -1.94 12.25 -15.07
CA PHE A 170 -1.87 11.16 -14.12
C PHE A 170 -3.11 10.26 -14.18
N GLN A 171 -4.31 10.86 -14.26
CA GLN A 171 -5.54 10.10 -14.41
C GLN A 171 -5.58 9.27 -15.69
N GLN A 172 -5.06 9.79 -16.81
CA GLN A 172 -4.95 9.03 -18.06
C GLN A 172 -4.02 7.83 -17.91
N ILE A 173 -2.87 7.98 -17.25
CA ILE A 173 -1.95 6.87 -16.97
C ILE A 173 -2.64 5.82 -16.09
N VAL A 174 -3.32 6.23 -15.01
CA VAL A 174 -4.10 5.34 -14.14
C VAL A 174 -5.16 4.58 -14.93
N ASN A 175 -5.88 5.26 -15.82
CA ASN A 175 -6.91 4.64 -16.65
C ASN A 175 -6.32 3.63 -17.64
N LYS A 176 -5.19 3.93 -18.29
CA LYS A 176 -4.52 2.98 -19.19
C LYS A 176 -4.08 1.73 -18.42
N VAL A 177 -3.42 1.93 -17.27
CA VAL A 177 -2.99 0.83 -16.39
C VAL A 177 -4.18 -0.02 -15.96
N TYR A 178 -5.26 0.60 -15.48
CA TYR A 178 -6.46 -0.12 -15.06
C TYR A 178 -7.06 -0.95 -16.20
N ASN A 179 -7.15 -0.38 -17.41
CA ASN A 179 -7.76 -1.04 -18.56
C ASN A 179 -6.86 -2.10 -19.22
N HIS A 180 -5.60 -2.24 -18.80
CA HIS A 180 -4.68 -3.21 -19.40
C HIS A 180 -5.14 -4.66 -19.11
N PRO A 181 -5.18 -5.57 -20.10
CA PRO A 181 -5.68 -6.93 -19.92
C PRO A 181 -5.00 -7.72 -18.78
N THR A 182 -3.68 -7.64 -18.68
CA THR A 182 -2.90 -8.28 -17.60
C THR A 182 -3.25 -7.73 -16.22
N VAL A 183 -3.52 -6.42 -16.13
CA VAL A 183 -3.95 -5.80 -14.87
C VAL A 183 -5.37 -6.26 -14.51
N GLN A 184 -6.26 -6.36 -15.50
CA GLN A 184 -7.60 -6.92 -15.28
C GLN A 184 -7.55 -8.39 -14.86
N GLU A 185 -6.68 -9.21 -15.44
CA GLU A 185 -6.44 -10.60 -15.01
C GLU A 185 -5.99 -10.64 -13.53
N LEU A 186 -5.02 -9.81 -13.15
CA LEU A 186 -4.56 -9.70 -11.77
C LEU A 186 -5.72 -9.32 -10.81
N LEU A 187 -6.56 -8.36 -11.19
CA LEU A 187 -7.73 -7.96 -10.40
C LEU A 187 -8.76 -9.10 -10.28
N VAL A 188 -8.99 -9.87 -11.34
CA VAL A 188 -9.87 -11.04 -11.30
C VAL A 188 -9.33 -12.10 -10.34
N HIS A 189 -8.04 -12.43 -10.41
CA HIS A 189 -7.43 -13.38 -9.49
C HIS A 189 -7.50 -12.90 -8.04
N ALA A 190 -7.25 -11.62 -7.79
CA ALA A 190 -7.38 -11.01 -6.48
C ALA A 190 -8.82 -11.15 -5.94
N ARG A 191 -9.83 -10.81 -6.74
CA ARG A 191 -11.25 -10.94 -6.37
C ARG A 191 -11.61 -12.39 -6.05
N ASN A 192 -11.16 -13.35 -6.86
CA ASN A 192 -11.40 -14.78 -6.64
C ASN A 192 -10.72 -15.30 -5.37
N ALA A 193 -9.64 -14.64 -4.93
CA ALA A 193 -8.96 -14.93 -3.66
C ALA A 193 -9.65 -14.26 -2.44
N GLY A 194 -10.81 -13.63 -2.62
CA GLY A 194 -11.58 -13.00 -1.53
C GLY A 194 -11.22 -11.54 -1.27
N ILE A 195 -10.34 -10.95 -2.07
CA ILE A 195 -9.89 -9.57 -1.86
C ILE A 195 -11.03 -8.58 -2.19
N ASP A 196 -11.40 -7.73 -1.22
CA ASP A 196 -12.39 -6.66 -1.38
C ASP A 196 -11.79 -5.45 -2.14
N LEU A 197 -11.74 -5.56 -3.46
CA LEU A 197 -11.22 -4.51 -4.36
C LEU A 197 -11.91 -3.14 -4.20
N ILE A 198 -13.12 -3.09 -3.65
CA ILE A 198 -13.84 -1.84 -3.42
C ILE A 198 -13.34 -1.14 -2.17
N ALA A 199 -13.22 -1.84 -1.05
CA ALA A 199 -12.59 -1.30 0.16
C ALA A 199 -11.18 -0.74 -0.14
N ILE A 200 -10.50 -1.41 -1.06
CA ILE A 200 -9.18 -1.05 -1.55
C ILE A 200 -9.13 0.22 -2.38
N LYS A 201 -10.14 0.43 -3.22
CA LYS A 201 -10.29 1.64 -4.02
C LYS A 201 -10.60 2.80 -3.09
N ASP A 202 -11.61 2.64 -2.24
CA ASP A 202 -12.09 3.71 -1.36
C ASP A 202 -10.97 4.17 -0.43
N LEU A 203 -10.14 3.24 0.05
CA LEU A 203 -8.92 3.57 0.79
C LEU A 203 -7.94 4.43 -0.02
N LEU A 204 -7.70 4.10 -1.30
CA LEU A 204 -6.77 4.87 -2.15
C LEU A 204 -7.32 6.26 -2.48
N GLU A 205 -8.62 6.37 -2.64
CA GLU A 205 -9.32 7.64 -2.85
C GLU A 205 -9.26 8.53 -1.60
N ILE A 206 -9.51 7.97 -0.42
CA ILE A 206 -9.46 8.69 0.86
C ILE A 206 -8.05 9.19 1.17
N LEU A 207 -7.03 8.35 0.97
CA LEU A 207 -5.67 8.68 1.39
C LEU A 207 -4.93 9.58 0.39
N TRP A 208 -5.23 9.45 -0.92
CA TRP A 208 -4.40 10.03 -1.97
C TRP A 208 -5.18 10.77 -3.05
N GLY A 209 -6.52 10.85 -2.95
CA GLY A 209 -7.36 11.45 -3.98
C GLY A 209 -7.38 10.67 -5.30
N ILE A 210 -6.80 9.46 -5.34
CA ILE A 210 -6.67 8.67 -6.57
C ILE A 210 -8.02 8.07 -6.93
N LYS A 211 -8.56 8.48 -8.08
CA LYS A 211 -9.83 7.96 -8.60
C LYS A 211 -9.57 6.76 -9.51
N ILE A 212 -9.76 5.57 -8.96
CA ILE A 212 -9.73 4.34 -9.75
C ILE A 212 -11.10 4.16 -10.42
N PRO A 213 -11.15 3.92 -11.75
CA PRO A 213 -12.41 3.66 -12.43
C PRO A 213 -13.23 2.54 -11.78
N THR A 214 -14.53 2.76 -11.61
CA THR A 214 -15.49 1.75 -11.16
C THR A 214 -16.21 1.14 -12.33
N TYR A 215 -16.16 -0.21 -12.40
CA TYR A 215 -17.00 -1.13 -13.19
C TYR A 215 -17.27 -0.75 -14.65
#